data_AF-A0A8E2DJJ5-F1
#
_entry.id   AF-A0A8E2DJJ5-F1
#
_cell.length_a   1.000
_cell.length_b   1.000
_cell.length_c   1.000
_cell.angle_alpha   90.00
_cell.angle_beta   90.00
_cell.angle_gamma   90.00
#
_symmetry.space_group_name_H-M   'P 1'
#
loop_
_entity.id
_entity.type
_entity.pdbx_description
1 polymer ?
#
loop_
_entity_poly.entity_id
_entity_poly.type
_entity_poly.pdbx_seq_one_letter_code
_entity_poly.pdbx_strand_id
1 'polypeptide(L)'
;MSQFWQRYLNRSLKVLQESSSRMWHMAGANEPSRAPRTLFRFNSHEDLQNFATGCDADIGGTSTVHLDLDETSVVPTPDGKSTVQRPTGKFWGNMSLEVRRGYEGRIRAGYAGFRNKPRTSLFGTIMDDVTFHRYLALRVRVGGAPGLRNSYYVNIQTDGPIQSDLWQHRLFFRRNDGGWEDVFIDFNDFVLTNAGQVVTGSVEMNRERVRTVGVSLLGGNTHQAGPYELGIDSISIINDEDIPAFSLKLPPSLQEPPKEGLEKEGLEVRELSEKEAAEHTIPQPKQ
;
A
#
# COMPACT_ATOMS: atom_id res chain seq x y z
N MET A 1 4.61 31.80 1.96
CA MET A 1 5.19 30.67 1.17
C MET A 1 4.15 29.56 1.10
N SER A 2 4.04 28.88 -0.04
CA SER A 2 3.13 27.72 -0.17
C SER A 2 3.53 26.59 0.80
N GLN A 3 2.53 25.89 1.38
CA GLN A 3 2.74 24.74 2.28
C GLN A 3 3.63 23.64 1.65
N PHE A 4 3.60 23.52 0.32
CA PHE A 4 4.47 22.61 -0.43
C PHE A 4 5.96 22.95 -0.26
N TRP A 5 6.33 24.23 -0.38
CA TRP A 5 7.71 24.70 -0.26
C TRP A 5 8.24 24.52 1.17
N GLN A 6 7.43 24.80 2.18
CA GLN A 6 7.80 24.58 3.58
C GLN A 6 8.13 23.10 3.85
N ARG A 7 7.30 22.17 3.35
CA ARG A 7 7.56 20.73 3.50
C ARG A 7 8.79 20.27 2.75
N TYR A 8 9.01 20.75 1.53
CA TYR A 8 10.20 20.43 0.75
C TYR A 8 11.49 20.89 1.45
N LEU A 9 11.49 22.10 2.01
CA LEU A 9 12.62 22.63 2.80
C LEU A 9 12.84 21.83 4.08
N ASN A 10 11.77 21.52 4.83
CA ASN A 10 11.86 20.71 6.05
C ASN A 10 12.44 19.31 5.77
N ARG A 11 12.01 18.67 4.67
CA ARG A 11 12.56 17.38 4.23
C ARG A 11 14.04 17.50 3.89
N SER A 12 14.43 18.55 3.18
CA SER A 12 15.83 18.79 2.79
C SER A 12 16.72 19.03 4.02
N LEU A 13 16.25 19.82 4.99
CA LEU A 13 16.94 20.02 6.27
C LEU A 13 17.08 18.73 7.06
N LYS A 14 16.02 17.90 7.11
CA LYS A 14 16.06 16.60 7.78
C LYS A 14 17.10 15.67 7.16
N VAL A 15 17.11 15.54 5.82
CA VAL A 15 18.10 14.72 5.11
C VAL A 15 19.53 15.24 5.36
N LEU A 16 19.73 16.55 5.38
CA LEU A 16 21.04 17.15 5.69
C LEU A 16 21.47 16.89 7.14
N GLN A 17 20.56 17.00 8.10
CA GLN A 17 20.82 16.68 9.51
C GLN A 17 21.16 15.20 9.69
N GLU A 18 20.40 14.29 9.08
CA GLU A 18 20.66 12.84 9.13
C GLU A 18 21.99 12.49 8.46
N SER A 19 22.33 13.13 7.34
CA SER A 19 23.60 12.90 6.64
C SER A 19 24.78 13.45 7.43
N SER A 20 24.62 14.63 8.04
CA SER A 20 25.62 15.21 8.95
C SER A 20 25.82 14.31 10.16
N SER A 21 24.74 13.93 10.85
CA SER A 21 24.78 13.04 12.03
C SER A 21 25.47 11.71 11.71
N ARG A 22 25.16 11.08 10.57
CA ARG A 22 25.85 9.85 10.12
C ARG A 22 27.35 10.03 9.94
N MET A 23 27.79 11.15 9.37
CA MET A 23 29.23 11.46 9.22
C MET A 23 29.90 11.74 10.57
N TRP A 24 29.27 12.54 11.44
CA TRP A 24 29.79 12.86 12.77
C TRP A 24 29.91 11.62 13.68
N HIS A 25 28.97 10.68 13.58
CA HIS A 25 28.99 9.44 14.36
C HIS A 25 29.84 8.32 13.74
N MET A 26 30.59 8.56 12.65
CA MET A 26 31.34 7.52 11.92
C MET A 26 30.45 6.28 11.65
N ALA A 27 29.17 6.50 11.33
CA ALA A 27 28.12 5.47 11.33
C ALA A 27 28.28 4.41 10.22
N GLY A 28 29.33 4.46 9.41
CA GLY A 28 29.73 3.36 8.54
C GLY A 28 30.15 2.09 9.29
N ALA A 29 30.30 2.16 10.62
CA ALA A 29 30.61 1.03 11.51
C ALA A 29 29.46 0.60 12.43
N ASN A 30 28.30 1.28 12.42
CA ASN A 30 27.16 0.90 13.25
C ASN A 30 26.23 -0.05 12.49
N GLU A 31 25.77 -1.10 13.15
CA GLU A 31 24.80 -2.03 12.57
C GLU A 31 23.49 -1.28 12.22
N PRO A 32 22.91 -1.50 11.03
CA PRO A 32 21.64 -0.88 10.64
C PRO A 32 20.52 -1.16 11.65
N SER A 33 19.73 -0.15 11.98
CA SER A 33 18.70 -0.25 13.02
C SER A 33 17.61 -1.25 12.62
N ARG A 34 17.40 -2.27 13.47
CA ARG A 34 16.32 -3.25 13.37
C ARG A 34 15.08 -2.88 14.20
N ALA A 35 15.12 -1.75 14.91
CA ALA A 35 14.03 -1.31 15.77
C ALA A 35 12.77 -0.98 14.95
N PRO A 36 11.56 -1.21 15.48
CA PRO A 36 10.32 -0.97 14.75
C PRO A 36 10.19 0.51 14.38
N ARG A 37 9.77 0.79 13.13
CA ARG A 37 9.69 2.15 12.59
C ARG A 37 8.36 2.39 11.90
N THR A 38 7.65 3.43 12.32
CA THR A 38 6.46 3.90 11.60
C THR A 38 6.86 4.66 10.35
N LEU A 39 6.42 4.17 9.17
CA LEU A 39 6.62 4.83 7.89
C LEU A 39 5.60 5.93 7.68
N PHE A 40 4.33 5.63 7.96
CA PHE A 40 3.23 6.55 7.74
C PHE A 40 2.21 6.50 8.88
N ARG A 41 1.74 7.67 9.28
CA ARG A 41 0.60 7.87 10.17
C ARG A 41 -0.57 8.41 9.38
N PHE A 42 -1.76 8.31 9.97
CA PHE A 42 -3.02 8.79 9.41
C PHE A 42 -3.82 9.53 10.49
N ASN A 43 -3.15 10.14 11.46
CA ASN A 43 -3.80 10.65 12.68
C ASN A 43 -4.07 12.16 12.65
N SER A 44 -3.81 12.81 11.53
CA SER A 44 -4.02 14.24 11.34
C SER A 44 -4.31 14.59 9.89
N HIS A 45 -4.93 15.76 9.65
CA HIS A 45 -5.12 16.29 8.31
C HIS A 45 -3.79 16.49 7.56
N GLU A 46 -2.72 16.85 8.27
CA GLU A 46 -1.37 16.96 7.69
C GLU A 46 -0.86 15.61 7.19
N ASP A 47 -1.08 14.54 7.96
CA ASP A 47 -0.71 13.19 7.54
C ASP A 47 -1.40 12.82 6.22
N LEU A 48 -2.73 13.01 6.15
CA LEU A 48 -3.54 12.64 4.98
C LEU A 48 -3.17 13.42 3.72
N GLN A 49 -2.68 14.66 3.84
CA GLN A 49 -2.19 15.42 2.69
C GLN A 49 -0.98 14.78 1.99
N ASN A 50 -0.25 13.89 2.67
CA ASN A 50 0.84 13.13 2.07
C ASN A 50 0.35 11.99 1.18
N PHE A 51 -0.95 11.77 1.07
CA PHE A 51 -1.54 10.71 0.25
C PHE A 51 -2.26 11.29 -0.96
N ALA A 52 -2.32 10.47 -2.01
CA ALA A 52 -3.15 10.69 -3.18
C ALA A 52 -4.14 9.52 -3.29
N THR A 53 -5.37 9.83 -3.64
CA THR A 53 -6.43 8.86 -3.95
C THR A 53 -6.60 8.74 -5.46
N GLY A 54 -7.20 7.63 -5.91
CA GLY A 54 -7.59 7.42 -7.30
C GLY A 54 -8.57 6.25 -7.42
N CYS A 55 -9.42 6.28 -8.43
CA CYS A 55 -10.37 5.20 -8.70
C CYS A 55 -10.69 5.10 -10.20
N ASP A 56 -11.47 4.10 -10.59
CA ASP A 56 -11.87 3.89 -11.98
C ASP A 56 -12.63 5.07 -12.61
N ALA A 57 -13.19 5.99 -11.81
CA ALA A 57 -13.88 7.17 -12.31
C ALA A 57 -12.98 8.07 -13.18
N ASP A 58 -11.67 8.03 -12.96
CA ASP A 58 -10.68 8.78 -13.74
C ASP A 58 -10.57 8.28 -15.19
N ILE A 59 -10.98 7.03 -15.45
CA ILE A 59 -10.91 6.39 -16.76
C ILE A 59 -12.28 6.03 -17.33
N GLY A 60 -13.37 6.47 -16.70
CA GLY A 60 -14.74 6.28 -17.17
C GLY A 60 -15.59 5.31 -16.35
N GLY A 61 -15.09 4.79 -15.23
CA GLY A 61 -15.87 4.04 -14.25
C GLY A 61 -16.81 4.92 -13.42
N THR A 62 -17.51 4.31 -12.47
CA THR A 62 -18.46 5.00 -11.58
C THR A 62 -18.22 4.75 -10.09
N SER A 63 -17.06 4.19 -9.72
CA SER A 63 -16.67 4.08 -8.30
C SER A 63 -16.40 5.46 -7.70
N THR A 64 -16.47 5.55 -6.37
CA THR A 64 -16.07 6.75 -5.61
C THR A 64 -14.93 6.44 -4.66
N VAL A 65 -14.14 7.45 -4.30
CA VAL A 65 -13.00 7.30 -3.41
C VAL A 65 -12.78 8.52 -2.53
N HIS A 66 -12.61 8.28 -1.24
CA HIS A 66 -12.34 9.29 -0.22
C HIS A 66 -11.28 8.79 0.76
N LEU A 67 -10.47 9.72 1.28
CA LEU A 67 -9.52 9.49 2.36
C LEU A 67 -9.59 10.68 3.31
N ASP A 68 -10.34 10.50 4.40
CA ASP A 68 -10.65 11.55 5.36
C ASP A 68 -10.15 11.21 6.75
N LEU A 69 -10.09 12.21 7.63
CA LEU A 69 -9.78 12.01 9.04
C LEU A 69 -11.05 11.62 9.78
N ASP A 70 -11.04 10.46 10.42
CA ASP A 70 -12.09 9.99 11.30
C ASP A 70 -11.73 10.31 12.75
N GLU A 71 -12.43 11.28 13.32
CA GLU A 71 -12.29 11.69 14.72
C GLU A 71 -13.17 10.84 15.65
N THR A 72 -14.10 10.04 15.13
CA THR A 72 -14.98 9.20 15.95
C THR A 72 -14.23 8.05 16.61
N SER A 73 -13.05 7.68 16.09
CA SER A 73 -12.14 6.70 16.72
C SER A 73 -11.67 7.13 18.11
N VAL A 74 -11.73 8.43 18.42
CA VAL A 74 -11.38 8.98 19.74
C VAL A 74 -12.46 8.68 20.80
N VAL A 75 -13.70 8.41 20.39
CA VAL A 75 -14.82 8.19 21.31
C VAL A 75 -14.73 6.80 21.92
N PRO A 76 -14.78 6.65 23.26
CA PRO A 76 -14.90 5.35 23.90
C PRO A 76 -16.15 4.63 23.37
N THR A 77 -16.01 3.40 22.87
CA THR A 77 -17.19 2.56 22.63
C THR A 77 -17.92 2.33 23.94
N PRO A 78 -19.26 2.14 23.95
CA PRO A 78 -20.03 1.87 25.18
C PRO A 78 -19.46 0.71 26.02
N ASP A 79 -18.72 -0.20 25.39
CA ASP A 79 -18.05 -1.34 26.02
C ASP A 79 -16.62 -1.02 26.53
N GLY A 80 -16.13 0.21 26.41
CA GLY A 80 -14.81 0.65 26.89
C GLY A 80 -13.61 0.11 26.13
N LYS A 81 -13.80 -0.48 24.93
CA LYS A 81 -12.80 -1.26 24.19
C LYS A 81 -12.15 -0.53 23.00
N SER A 82 -12.19 0.80 22.93
CA SER A 82 -11.45 1.48 21.85
C SER A 82 -9.94 1.34 22.09
N THR A 83 -9.28 0.51 21.27
CA THR A 83 -7.84 0.29 21.34
C THR A 83 -7.03 1.43 20.72
N VAL A 84 -7.68 2.33 19.97
CA VAL A 84 -7.05 3.49 19.34
C VAL A 84 -7.76 4.74 19.86
N GLN A 85 -7.10 5.53 20.70
CA GLN A 85 -7.65 6.74 21.34
C GLN A 85 -7.16 8.02 20.66
N ARG A 86 -7.17 8.04 19.33
CA ARG A 86 -6.72 9.17 18.49
C ARG A 86 -7.46 9.15 17.16
N PRO A 87 -7.53 10.26 16.43
CA PRO A 87 -8.09 10.28 15.08
C PRO A 87 -7.34 9.29 14.17
N THR A 88 -8.05 8.73 13.21
CA THR A 88 -7.49 7.75 12.25
C THR A 88 -7.87 8.09 10.82
N GLY A 89 -7.16 7.54 9.84
CA GLY A 89 -7.53 7.68 8.44
C GLY A 89 -8.71 6.78 8.12
N LYS A 90 -9.63 7.27 7.31
CA LYS A 90 -10.76 6.51 6.80
C LYS A 90 -10.71 6.53 5.28
N PHE A 91 -10.36 5.40 4.70
CA PHE A 91 -10.47 5.14 3.27
C PHE A 91 -11.85 4.56 2.98
N TRP A 92 -12.69 5.27 2.23
CA TRP A 92 -14.09 4.88 2.03
C TRP A 92 -14.63 5.33 0.68
N GLY A 93 -15.77 4.76 0.29
CA GLY A 93 -16.45 5.07 -0.96
C GLY A 93 -17.47 4.01 -1.33
N ASN A 94 -17.91 4.04 -2.58
CA ASN A 94 -18.78 3.03 -3.17
C ASN A 94 -18.08 2.40 -4.38
N MET A 95 -17.87 1.08 -4.31
CA MET A 95 -17.30 0.29 -5.39
C MET A 95 -18.38 -0.03 -6.41
N SER A 96 -18.10 0.23 -7.70
CA SER A 96 -19.00 -0.05 -8.81
C SER A 96 -18.26 -0.80 -9.91
N LEU A 97 -18.97 -1.70 -10.59
CA LEU A 97 -18.47 -2.36 -11.81
C LEU A 97 -19.04 -1.71 -13.07
N GLU A 98 -19.91 -0.72 -12.90
CA GLU A 98 -20.50 0.02 -14.00
C GLU A 98 -19.51 1.03 -14.58
N VAL A 99 -19.73 1.35 -15.86
CA VAL A 99 -18.97 2.35 -16.59
C VAL A 99 -19.92 3.39 -17.17
N ARG A 100 -19.41 4.58 -17.42
CA ARG A 100 -20.15 5.64 -18.11
C ARG A 100 -20.45 5.19 -19.53
N ARG A 101 -21.58 5.69 -20.06
CA ARG A 101 -21.98 5.44 -21.44
C ARG A 101 -20.85 5.77 -22.42
N GLY A 102 -20.53 4.83 -23.31
CA GLY A 102 -19.45 4.93 -24.30
C GLY A 102 -18.13 4.27 -23.88
N TYR A 103 -18.03 3.79 -22.64
CA TYR A 103 -16.85 3.09 -22.10
C TYR A 103 -17.08 1.58 -21.93
N GLU A 104 -18.27 1.07 -22.27
CA GLU A 104 -18.60 -0.35 -22.19
C GLU A 104 -17.62 -1.21 -23.00
N GLY A 105 -17.05 -2.23 -22.37
CA GLY A 105 -16.06 -3.13 -22.98
C GLY A 105 -14.70 -2.50 -23.28
N ARG A 106 -14.47 -1.22 -22.95
CA ARG A 106 -13.21 -0.50 -23.21
C ARG A 106 -12.30 -0.41 -22.00
N ILE A 107 -12.87 -0.46 -20.80
CA ILE A 107 -12.14 -0.35 -19.54
C ILE A 107 -12.55 -1.46 -18.58
N ARG A 108 -11.63 -1.82 -17.68
CA ARG A 108 -11.93 -2.66 -16.53
C ARG A 108 -12.21 -1.76 -15.33
N ALA A 109 -13.49 -1.60 -14.99
CA ALA A 109 -13.92 -0.90 -13.79
C ALA A 109 -13.79 -1.78 -12.54
N GLY A 110 -14.04 -1.18 -11.38
CA GLY A 110 -14.03 -1.83 -10.09
C GLY A 110 -12.71 -1.67 -9.34
N TYR A 111 -12.11 -0.47 -9.35
CA TYR A 111 -10.96 -0.18 -8.48
C TYR A 111 -11.04 1.18 -7.79
N ALA A 112 -10.51 1.23 -6.58
CA ALA A 112 -10.26 2.45 -5.83
C ALA A 112 -9.03 2.25 -4.94
N GLY A 113 -8.30 3.31 -4.63
CA GLY A 113 -7.14 3.19 -3.76
C GLY A 113 -6.55 4.51 -3.33
N PHE A 114 -5.56 4.41 -2.46
CA PHE A 114 -4.70 5.52 -2.09
C PHE A 114 -3.24 5.05 -1.99
N ARG A 115 -2.31 5.98 -2.11
CA ARG A 115 -0.87 5.75 -1.85
C ARG A 115 -0.21 7.02 -1.36
N ASN A 116 0.90 6.91 -0.63
CA ASN A 116 1.65 8.11 -0.31
C ASN A 116 2.21 8.75 -1.60
N LYS A 117 2.26 10.08 -1.61
CA LYS A 117 2.92 10.86 -2.65
C LYS A 117 4.44 10.61 -2.57
N PRO A 118 5.13 10.52 -3.72
CA PRO A 118 6.59 10.53 -3.73
C PRO A 118 7.13 11.72 -2.92
N ARG A 119 8.07 11.46 -2.03
CA ARG A 119 8.67 12.49 -1.17
C ARG A 119 9.97 12.93 -1.82
N THR A 120 10.09 14.20 -2.19
CA THR A 120 11.33 14.77 -2.75
C THR A 120 12.01 15.71 -1.76
N SER A 121 13.33 15.86 -1.93
CA SER A 121 14.21 16.79 -1.21
C SER A 121 15.23 17.39 -2.20
N LEU A 122 16.07 18.33 -1.75
CA LEU A 122 17.20 18.85 -2.52
C LEU A 122 18.23 17.76 -2.91
N PHE A 123 18.22 16.62 -2.24
CA PHE A 123 19.12 15.49 -2.46
C PHE A 123 18.45 14.35 -3.23
N GLY A 124 17.30 14.61 -3.86
CA GLY A 124 16.55 13.64 -4.66
C GLY A 124 15.30 13.11 -3.96
N THR A 125 14.77 12.01 -4.50
CA THR A 125 13.58 11.32 -3.97
C THR A 125 13.94 10.55 -2.71
N ILE A 126 13.24 10.86 -1.62
CA ILE A 126 13.33 10.14 -0.35
C ILE A 126 12.60 8.80 -0.50
N MET A 127 13.36 7.73 -0.34
CA MET A 127 12.90 6.34 -0.32
C MET A 127 13.14 5.76 1.07
N ASP A 128 12.39 4.73 1.42
CA ASP A 128 12.57 3.98 2.66
C ASP A 128 13.40 2.73 2.39
N ASP A 129 14.45 2.53 3.19
CA ASP A 129 15.12 1.25 3.32
C ASP A 129 14.38 0.41 4.38
N VAL A 130 13.94 -0.78 3.96
CA VAL A 130 13.20 -1.76 4.76
C VAL A 130 13.92 -3.13 4.76
N THR A 131 15.18 -3.16 4.33
CA THR A 131 15.98 -4.40 4.19
C THR A 131 16.14 -5.12 5.53
N PHE A 132 16.23 -4.36 6.64
CA PHE A 132 16.45 -4.89 7.99
C PHE A 132 15.17 -5.19 8.79
N HIS A 133 14.00 -5.17 8.13
CA HIS A 133 12.69 -5.38 8.77
C HIS A 133 11.87 -6.41 8.01
N ARG A 134 11.62 -7.57 8.57
CA ARG A 134 10.94 -8.68 7.88
C ARG A 134 9.51 -8.34 7.41
N TYR A 135 8.78 -7.55 8.18
CA TYR A 135 7.35 -7.36 7.96
C TYR A 135 6.98 -5.91 7.67
N LEU A 136 6.02 -5.73 6.76
CA LEU A 136 5.17 -4.56 6.72
C LEU A 136 3.98 -4.77 7.67
N ALA A 137 3.82 -3.88 8.65
CA ALA A 137 2.77 -3.91 9.64
C ALA A 137 1.74 -2.81 9.36
N LEU A 138 0.45 -3.17 9.30
CA LEU A 138 -0.66 -2.24 9.15
C LEU A 138 -1.62 -2.35 10.33
N ARG A 139 -1.93 -1.22 10.99
CA ARG A 139 -2.99 -1.11 11.99
C ARG A 139 -4.28 -0.69 11.31
N VAL A 140 -5.24 -1.61 11.15
CA VAL A 140 -6.42 -1.42 10.30
C VAL A 140 -7.72 -1.90 10.93
N ARG A 141 -8.84 -1.41 10.43
CA ARG A 141 -10.20 -1.82 10.76
C ARG A 141 -11.03 -1.91 9.49
N VAL A 142 -11.45 -3.10 9.10
CA VAL A 142 -12.29 -3.30 7.91
C VAL A 142 -13.77 -3.03 8.23
N GLY A 143 -14.46 -2.36 7.31
CA GLY A 143 -15.90 -2.11 7.34
C GLY A 143 -16.51 -2.17 5.93
N GLY A 144 -17.75 -1.72 5.80
CA GLY A 144 -18.50 -1.75 4.54
C GLY A 144 -19.12 -3.11 4.23
N ALA A 145 -19.41 -3.37 2.95
CA ALA A 145 -20.11 -4.56 2.49
C ALA A 145 -19.28 -5.84 2.72
N PRO A 146 -19.86 -6.92 3.30
CA PRO A 146 -19.13 -8.16 3.58
C PRO A 146 -18.44 -8.78 2.36
N GLY A 147 -19.05 -8.65 1.17
CA GLY A 147 -18.50 -9.16 -0.08
C GLY A 147 -17.17 -8.52 -0.49
N LEU A 148 -16.93 -7.27 -0.12
CA LEU A 148 -15.73 -6.51 -0.49
C LEU A 148 -14.54 -6.74 0.44
N ARG A 149 -14.76 -7.34 1.62
CA ARG A 149 -13.72 -7.62 2.64
C ARG A 149 -12.47 -8.30 2.08
N ASN A 150 -12.67 -9.15 1.08
CA ASN A 150 -11.66 -9.97 0.45
C ASN A 150 -10.96 -9.31 -0.74
N SER A 151 -11.25 -8.04 -1.03
CA SER A 151 -10.80 -7.34 -2.24
C SER A 151 -9.74 -6.26 -1.96
N TYR A 152 -9.24 -6.16 -0.73
CA TYR A 152 -8.21 -5.20 -0.34
C TYR A 152 -6.80 -5.75 -0.60
N TYR A 153 -5.91 -4.90 -1.10
CA TYR A 153 -4.51 -5.22 -1.40
C TYR A 153 -3.59 -4.10 -0.93
N VAL A 154 -2.45 -4.44 -0.36
CA VAL A 154 -1.33 -3.52 -0.14
C VAL A 154 -0.45 -3.49 -1.37
N ASN A 155 -0.06 -2.29 -1.76
CA ASN A 155 0.76 -2.03 -2.93
C ASN A 155 2.04 -1.31 -2.52
N ILE A 156 3.18 -1.82 -2.99
CA ILE A 156 4.49 -1.20 -2.81
C ILE A 156 5.08 -0.90 -4.18
N GLN A 157 5.48 0.35 -4.39
CA GLN A 157 6.30 0.75 -5.53
C GLN A 157 7.73 0.94 -5.04
N THR A 158 8.66 0.22 -5.66
CA THR A 158 10.10 0.39 -5.45
C THR A 158 10.70 1.27 -6.54
N ASP A 159 11.95 1.69 -6.38
CA ASP A 159 12.68 2.36 -7.45
C ASP A 159 13.04 1.36 -8.55
N GLY A 160 12.62 1.66 -9.78
CA GLY A 160 12.84 0.81 -10.93
C GLY A 160 12.55 1.52 -12.25
N PRO A 161 12.98 0.95 -13.39
CA PRO A 161 12.79 1.56 -14.70
C PRO A 161 11.33 1.56 -15.16
N ILE A 162 10.51 0.62 -14.65
CA ILE A 162 9.13 0.43 -15.05
C ILE A 162 8.20 1.04 -14.00
N GLN A 163 7.51 2.13 -14.36
CA GLN A 163 6.66 2.86 -13.42
C GLN A 163 5.35 2.13 -13.09
N SER A 164 4.92 1.20 -13.94
CA SER A 164 3.73 0.38 -13.74
C SER A 164 3.97 -0.83 -12.84
N ASP A 165 5.22 -1.08 -12.44
CA ASP A 165 5.56 -2.17 -11.53
C ASP A 165 5.06 -1.87 -10.12
N LEU A 166 4.36 -2.85 -9.57
CA LEU A 166 3.74 -2.78 -8.27
C LEU A 166 3.86 -4.14 -7.58
N TRP A 167 4.49 -4.15 -6.43
CA TRP A 167 4.50 -5.29 -5.53
C TRP A 167 3.18 -5.31 -4.79
N GLN A 168 2.41 -6.37 -4.95
CA GLN A 168 1.06 -6.46 -4.44
C GLN A 168 0.90 -7.65 -3.50
N HIS A 169 0.22 -7.44 -2.38
CA HIS A 169 -0.17 -8.50 -1.45
C HIS A 169 -1.61 -8.29 -0.98
N ARG A 170 -2.39 -9.37 -0.89
CA ARG A 170 -3.78 -9.28 -0.42
C ARG A 170 -3.86 -9.02 1.08
N LEU A 171 -4.73 -8.11 1.51
CA LEU A 171 -4.98 -7.88 2.93
C LEU A 171 -5.94 -8.93 3.47
N PHE A 172 -5.44 -9.77 4.38
CA PHE A 172 -6.25 -10.73 5.12
C PHE A 172 -6.59 -10.17 6.50
N PHE A 173 -7.88 -9.89 6.70
CA PHE A 173 -8.40 -9.48 8.00
C PHE A 173 -8.79 -10.73 8.81
N ARG A 174 -8.47 -10.76 10.10
CA ARG A 174 -8.86 -11.84 11.03
C ARG A 174 -10.15 -11.51 11.77
N ARG A 175 -10.42 -10.23 12.00
CA ARG A 175 -11.59 -9.77 12.74
C ARG A 175 -12.79 -9.56 11.83
N ASN A 176 -13.97 -9.93 12.31
CA ASN A 176 -15.26 -9.67 11.66
C ASN A 176 -16.23 -8.88 12.55
N ASP A 177 -15.76 -8.42 13.72
CA ASP A 177 -16.53 -7.69 14.71
C ASP A 177 -16.39 -6.16 14.59
N GLY A 178 -15.76 -5.70 13.50
CA GLY A 178 -15.45 -4.28 13.29
C GLY A 178 -14.37 -3.73 14.23
N GLY A 179 -13.63 -4.58 14.95
CA GLY A 179 -12.50 -4.14 15.77
C GLY A 179 -11.23 -3.83 14.97
N TRP A 180 -10.34 -3.04 15.56
CA TRP A 180 -8.99 -2.81 15.02
C TRP A 180 -8.12 -4.06 15.18
N GLU A 181 -7.29 -4.34 14.18
CA GLU A 181 -6.27 -5.38 14.21
C GLU A 181 -4.96 -4.94 13.58
N ASP A 182 -3.89 -5.64 13.97
CA ASP A 182 -2.60 -5.54 13.30
C ASP A 182 -2.50 -6.68 12.27
N VAL A 183 -2.14 -6.31 11.04
CA VAL A 183 -1.83 -7.23 9.94
C VAL A 183 -0.35 -7.12 9.65
N PHE A 184 0.34 -8.26 9.63
CA PHE A 184 1.77 -8.35 9.35
C PHE A 184 1.95 -9.13 8.05
N ILE A 185 2.67 -8.53 7.09
CA ILE A 185 2.90 -9.11 5.77
C ILE A 185 4.40 -9.25 5.59
N ASP A 186 4.89 -10.46 5.34
CA ASP A 186 6.31 -10.67 5.03
C ASP A 186 6.61 -9.98 3.69
N PHE A 187 7.70 -9.21 3.61
CA PHE A 187 8.07 -8.58 2.35
C PHE A 187 8.30 -9.59 1.21
N ASN A 188 8.64 -10.84 1.55
CA ASN A 188 8.82 -11.92 0.58
C ASN A 188 7.50 -12.49 0.02
N ASP A 189 6.36 -12.21 0.67
CA ASP A 189 5.05 -12.69 0.21
C ASP A 189 4.44 -11.79 -0.88
N PHE A 190 5.02 -10.61 -1.12
CA PHE A 190 4.55 -9.70 -2.17
C PHE A 190 4.84 -10.25 -3.56
N VAL A 191 3.84 -10.19 -4.44
CA VAL A 191 3.94 -10.61 -5.83
C VAL A 191 4.13 -9.40 -6.72
N LEU A 192 5.12 -9.45 -7.62
CA LEU A 192 5.32 -8.40 -8.61
C LEU A 192 4.20 -8.43 -9.65
N THR A 193 3.60 -7.27 -9.90
CA THR A 193 2.61 -7.07 -10.94
C THR A 193 3.00 -5.88 -11.83
N ASN A 194 2.61 -5.95 -13.10
CA ASN A 194 2.76 -4.88 -14.07
C ASN A 194 1.39 -4.58 -14.68
N ALA A 195 0.92 -3.35 -14.54
CA ALA A 195 -0.42 -2.94 -15.04
C ALA A 195 -1.56 -3.89 -14.59
N GLY A 196 -1.44 -4.48 -13.39
CA GLY A 196 -2.42 -5.42 -12.83
C GLY A 196 -2.26 -6.88 -13.26
N GLN A 197 -1.26 -7.21 -14.08
CA GLN A 197 -0.93 -8.58 -14.47
C GLN A 197 0.26 -9.09 -13.64
N VAL A 198 0.22 -10.35 -13.22
CA VAL A 198 1.32 -10.96 -12.46
C VAL A 198 2.53 -11.13 -13.38
N VAL A 199 3.69 -10.64 -12.93
CA VAL A 199 4.96 -10.86 -13.62
C VAL A 199 5.49 -12.22 -13.19
N THR A 200 5.74 -13.10 -14.16
CA THR A 200 6.32 -14.41 -13.91
C THR A 200 7.85 -14.31 -13.85
N GLY A 201 8.46 -15.07 -12.95
CA GLY A 201 9.91 -15.07 -12.72
C GLY A 201 10.27 -14.81 -11.27
N SER A 202 11.43 -15.32 -10.84
CA SER A 202 11.95 -15.05 -9.50
C SER A 202 12.61 -13.67 -9.52
N VAL A 203 11.84 -12.66 -9.17
CA VAL A 203 12.32 -11.30 -8.92
C VAL A 203 12.15 -11.03 -7.44
N GLU A 204 13.17 -10.45 -6.81
CA GLU A 204 13.10 -10.01 -5.43
C GLU A 204 12.77 -8.51 -5.35
N MET A 205 12.02 -8.11 -4.32
CA MET A 205 11.70 -6.71 -4.09
C MET A 205 12.97 -5.94 -3.74
N ASN A 206 13.22 -4.80 -4.40
CA ASN A 206 14.25 -3.86 -4.00
C ASN A 206 13.85 -3.15 -2.69
N ARG A 207 14.19 -3.78 -1.56
CA ARG A 207 13.83 -3.33 -0.21
C ARG A 207 14.63 -2.13 0.29
N GLU A 208 15.74 -1.79 -0.35
CA GLU A 208 16.51 -0.58 -0.03
C GLU A 208 15.82 0.70 -0.53
N ARG A 209 14.95 0.56 -1.54
CA ARG A 209 14.43 1.68 -2.33
C ARG A 209 12.91 1.69 -2.43
N VAL A 210 12.22 1.53 -1.30
CA VAL A 210 10.75 1.64 -1.25
C VAL A 210 10.34 3.10 -1.46
N ARG A 211 9.60 3.37 -2.53
CA ARG A 211 9.17 4.71 -2.94
C ARG A 211 7.79 5.05 -2.42
N THR A 212 6.81 4.18 -2.63
CA THR A 212 5.45 4.38 -2.14
C THR A 212 4.83 3.10 -1.59
N VAL A 213 3.99 3.25 -0.57
CA VAL A 213 3.09 2.24 -0.04
C VAL A 213 1.66 2.77 -0.13
N GLY A 214 0.73 1.91 -0.51
CA GLY A 214 -0.68 2.23 -0.65
C GLY A 214 -1.57 1.03 -0.42
N VAL A 215 -2.88 1.28 -0.40
CA VAL A 215 -3.89 0.23 -0.35
C VAL A 215 -4.87 0.46 -1.49
N SER A 216 -5.23 -0.61 -2.19
CA SER A 216 -6.28 -0.63 -3.20
C SER A 216 -7.38 -1.61 -2.84
N LEU A 217 -8.59 -1.31 -3.29
CA LEU A 217 -9.73 -2.20 -3.33
C LEU A 217 -10.00 -2.57 -4.80
N LEU A 218 -9.98 -3.87 -5.12
CA LEU A 218 -10.11 -4.41 -6.48
C LEU A 218 -11.42 -5.20 -6.64
N GLY A 219 -12.57 -4.52 -6.57
CA GLY A 219 -13.89 -5.13 -6.72
C GLY A 219 -14.11 -5.79 -8.09
N GLY A 220 -13.49 -5.26 -9.14
CA GLY A 220 -13.54 -5.82 -10.49
C GLY A 220 -12.77 -7.14 -10.66
N ASN A 221 -11.88 -7.48 -9.73
CA ASN A 221 -11.22 -8.80 -9.70
C ASN A 221 -12.09 -9.85 -9.00
N THR A 222 -12.88 -9.41 -8.02
CA THR A 222 -13.74 -10.28 -7.21
C THR A 222 -15.20 -10.29 -7.64
N HIS A 223 -15.56 -9.49 -8.65
CA HIS A 223 -16.94 -9.24 -9.10
C HIS A 223 -17.86 -8.73 -7.98
N GLN A 224 -17.32 -7.92 -7.08
CA GLN A 224 -18.04 -7.38 -5.93
C GLN A 224 -18.18 -5.86 -6.03
N ALA A 225 -19.34 -5.36 -5.63
CA ALA A 225 -19.68 -3.94 -5.60
C ALA A 225 -20.35 -3.56 -4.28
N GLY A 226 -20.47 -2.26 -4.01
CA GLY A 226 -21.14 -1.72 -2.83
C GLY A 226 -20.26 -0.79 -1.98
N PRO A 227 -20.79 -0.32 -0.83
CA PRO A 227 -20.06 0.60 0.05
C PRO A 227 -18.88 -0.12 0.69
N TYR A 228 -17.74 0.56 0.77
CA TYR A 228 -16.54 0.05 1.41
C TYR A 228 -15.98 1.05 2.41
N GLU A 229 -15.33 0.52 3.45
CA GLU A 229 -14.62 1.30 4.45
C GLU A 229 -13.40 0.52 4.95
N LEU A 230 -12.29 1.23 5.10
CA LEU A 230 -11.09 0.77 5.77
C LEU A 230 -10.56 1.90 6.67
N GLY A 231 -10.66 1.70 7.97
CA GLY A 231 -9.95 2.51 8.95
C GLY A 231 -8.47 2.12 8.96
N ILE A 232 -7.57 3.10 8.96
CA ILE A 232 -6.11 2.94 9.01
C ILE A 232 -5.54 3.90 10.05
N ASP A 233 -4.75 3.41 10.99
CA ASP A 233 -4.02 4.24 11.96
C ASP A 233 -2.58 4.48 11.50
N SER A 234 -1.88 3.42 11.09
CA SER A 234 -0.46 3.48 10.75
C SER A 234 0.00 2.34 9.83
N ILE A 235 1.08 2.62 9.11
CA ILE A 235 1.89 1.65 8.36
C ILE A 235 3.31 1.72 8.91
N SER A 236 3.84 0.58 9.35
CA SER A 236 5.14 0.46 10.01
C SER A 236 5.94 -0.72 9.45
N ILE A 237 7.23 -0.74 9.76
CA ILE A 237 8.12 -1.87 9.49
C ILE A 237 8.62 -2.43 10.82
N ILE A 238 8.61 -3.77 10.95
CA ILE A 238 8.92 -4.46 12.20
C ILE A 238 9.62 -5.80 11.94
N ASN A 239 10.13 -6.42 13.00
CA ASN A 239 10.67 -7.78 12.99
C ASN A 239 9.89 -8.73 13.92
N ASP A 240 10.28 -10.01 13.94
CA ASP A 240 9.65 -11.06 14.73
C ASP A 240 9.55 -10.69 16.22
N GLU A 241 10.59 -10.07 16.78
CA GLU A 241 10.69 -9.62 18.17
C GLU A 241 9.66 -8.55 18.57
N ASP A 242 9.09 -7.84 17.59
CA ASP A 242 8.13 -6.76 17.81
C ASP A 242 6.68 -7.26 17.76
N ILE A 243 6.44 -8.47 17.25
CA ILE A 243 5.09 -9.02 17.08
C ILE A 243 4.57 -9.46 18.45
N PRO A 244 3.45 -8.89 18.93
CA PRO A 244 2.87 -9.33 20.19
C PRO A 244 2.51 -10.82 20.14
N ALA A 245 2.85 -11.57 21.20
CA ALA A 245 2.66 -13.03 21.22
C ALA A 245 1.22 -13.50 20.95
N PHE A 246 0.21 -12.68 21.24
CA PHE A 246 -1.19 -13.00 20.90
C PHE A 246 -1.47 -12.93 19.39
N SER A 247 -0.70 -12.15 18.64
CA SER A 247 -0.83 -12.03 17.18
C SER A 247 -0.26 -13.23 16.43
N LEU A 248 0.69 -13.95 17.03
CA LEU A 248 1.31 -15.18 16.48
C LEU A 248 0.44 -16.42 16.63
N LYS A 249 -0.61 -16.38 17.46
CA LYS A 249 -1.57 -17.48 17.63
C LYS A 249 -2.60 -17.47 16.51
N LEU A 250 -2.23 -17.90 15.32
CA LEU A 250 -3.19 -18.17 14.23
C LEU A 250 -3.87 -19.54 14.45
N PRO A 251 -5.16 -19.68 14.08
CA PRO A 251 -5.69 -20.99 13.72
C PRO A 251 -5.02 -21.48 12.41
N PRO A 252 -4.67 -22.77 12.31
CA PRO A 252 -3.93 -23.32 11.16
C PRO A 252 -4.55 -23.08 9.78
N SER A 253 -5.86 -22.82 9.71
CA SER A 253 -6.62 -22.68 8.46
C SER A 253 -6.33 -21.43 7.63
N LEU A 254 -5.51 -20.50 8.13
CA LEU A 254 -5.08 -19.29 7.41
C LEU A 254 -3.56 -19.27 7.12
N GLN A 255 -2.83 -20.33 7.51
CA GLN A 255 -1.41 -20.51 7.21
C GLN A 255 -1.17 -21.43 6.02
N GLU A 256 -2.21 -22.09 5.49
CA GLU A 256 -2.07 -22.87 4.27
C GLU A 256 -1.95 -21.90 3.08
N PRO A 257 -0.87 -21.99 2.28
CA PRO A 257 -0.88 -21.35 0.97
C PRO A 257 -2.09 -21.85 0.18
N PRO A 258 -2.62 -21.07 -0.78
CA PRO A 258 -3.70 -21.52 -1.65
C PRO A 258 -3.34 -22.91 -2.18
N LYS A 259 -4.24 -23.89 -1.99
CA LYS A 259 -4.05 -25.23 -2.56
C LYS A 259 -3.83 -25.05 -4.06
N GLU A 260 -2.63 -25.40 -4.54
CA GLU A 260 -2.30 -25.38 -5.96
C GLU A 260 -3.38 -26.18 -6.69
N GLY A 261 -4.21 -25.48 -7.47
CA GLY A 261 -5.25 -26.13 -8.27
C GLY A 261 -6.56 -25.37 -8.47
N LEU A 262 -6.87 -24.30 -7.73
CA LEU A 262 -8.17 -23.61 -7.87
C LEU A 262 -8.16 -22.21 -8.50
N GLU A 263 -7.01 -21.59 -8.78
CA GLU A 263 -6.97 -20.24 -9.41
C GLU A 263 -6.57 -20.24 -10.89
N LYS A 264 -6.42 -21.40 -11.53
CA LYS A 264 -6.04 -21.46 -12.96
C LYS A 264 -7.15 -21.09 -13.96
N GLU A 265 -8.34 -20.72 -13.51
CA GLU A 265 -9.44 -20.33 -14.41
C GLU A 265 -9.62 -18.80 -14.58
N GLY A 266 -8.74 -17.95 -14.01
CA GLY A 266 -8.96 -16.49 -14.01
C GLY A 266 -7.90 -15.60 -14.65
N LEU A 267 -6.69 -16.09 -14.91
CA LEU A 267 -5.62 -15.30 -15.53
C LEU A 267 -5.09 -16.03 -16.76
N GLU A 268 -5.43 -15.50 -17.95
CA GLU A 268 -4.74 -15.85 -19.19
C GLU A 268 -3.28 -15.43 -19.06
N VAL A 269 -2.41 -16.42 -18.82
CA VAL A 269 -0.96 -16.27 -18.90
C VAL A 269 -0.60 -16.17 -20.38
N ARG A 270 -0.29 -14.96 -20.86
CA ARG A 270 0.38 -14.78 -22.15
C ARG A 270 1.86 -14.55 -21.90
N GLU A 271 2.69 -15.45 -22.41
CA GLU A 271 4.13 -15.18 -22.58
C GLU A 271 4.29 -14.11 -23.65
N LEU A 272 4.80 -12.93 -23.28
CA LEU A 272 5.20 -11.92 -24.25
C LEU A 272 6.46 -12.40 -24.96
N SER A 273 6.41 -12.49 -26.29
CA SER A 273 7.57 -12.92 -27.08
C SER A 273 8.64 -11.83 -27.11
N GLU A 274 9.91 -12.21 -27.18
CA GLU A 274 11.07 -11.29 -27.22
C GLU A 274 10.99 -10.21 -28.33
N LYS A 275 10.13 -10.40 -29.34
CA LYS A 275 9.88 -9.41 -30.40
C LYS A 275 9.01 -8.23 -29.95
N GLU A 276 8.07 -8.43 -29.02
CA GLU A 276 7.20 -7.35 -28.51
C GLU A 276 7.95 -6.44 -27.52
N ALA A 277 8.95 -6.98 -26.80
CA ALA A 277 9.83 -6.20 -25.94
C ALA A 277 10.72 -5.20 -26.73
N ALA A 278 11.01 -5.50 -28.00
CA ALA A 278 11.86 -4.64 -28.84
C ALA A 278 11.11 -3.43 -29.44
N GLU A 279 9.79 -3.54 -29.65
CA GLU A 279 8.97 -2.49 -30.29
C GLU A 279 8.59 -1.33 -29.36
N HIS A 280 8.89 -1.40 -28.05
CA HIS A 280 8.66 -0.33 -27.08
C HIS A 280 9.91 0.49 -26.71
N THR A 281 10.99 0.36 -27.49
CA THR A 281 12.16 1.24 -27.34
C THR A 281 11.89 2.58 -28.05
N ILE A 282 11.63 3.63 -27.27
CA ILE A 282 11.51 5.02 -27.76
C ILE A 282 12.83 5.41 -28.47
N PRO A 283 12.80 6.01 -29.67
CA PRO A 283 14.01 6.41 -30.37
C PRO A 283 14.72 7.55 -29.61
N GLN A 284 16.04 7.40 -29.45
CA GLN A 284 16.94 8.43 -28.93
C GLN A 284 16.88 9.69 -29.82
N PRO A 285 16.82 10.91 -29.24
CA PRO A 285 16.84 12.14 -30.03
C PRO A 285 18.19 12.28 -30.73
N LYS A 286 18.15 12.56 -32.03
CA LYS A 286 19.35 12.89 -32.82
C LYS A 286 19.91 14.23 -32.33
N GLN A 287 21.24 14.28 -32.18
CA GLN A 287 22.03 15.48 -31.93
C GLN A 287 21.88 16.51 -33.04
#